data_AF-A0A9P8NY99-F1
#
_entry.id   AF-A0A9P8NY99-F1
#
_cell.length_a   1.000
_cell.length_b   1.000
_cell.length_c   1.000
_cell.angle_alpha   90.00
_cell.angle_beta   90.00
_cell.angle_gamma   90.00
#
_symmetry.space_group_name_H-M   'P 1'
#
loop_
_entity.id
_entity.type
_entity.pdbx_description
1 polymer ?
#
loop_
_entity_poly.entity_id
_entity_poly.type
_entity_poly.pdbx_seq_one_letter_code
_entity_poly.pdbx_strand_id
1 'polypeptide(L)'
;RSVTLNWHSHPIFCLKITKTSSDVFDVGLEHVSGLSDKNFGNTEDLFDLGCELKPLMSEVDLFDDTTGDAFEMYHSPYPFNRRQGHMKRAEDISLVKRAYNERPGSGEPTKVKVSHQKLLKKDVFNALKR
;
A
#
# COMPACT_ATOMS: atom_id res chain seq x y z
N ARG A 1 -21.25 23.40 20.61
CA ARG A 1 -21.46 22.33 19.61
C ARG A 1 -20.19 21.50 19.57
N SER A 2 -20.25 20.19 19.84
CA SER A 2 -19.09 19.29 19.79
C SER A 2 -18.95 18.73 18.36
N VAL A 3 -18.07 19.31 17.56
CA VAL A 3 -17.81 18.88 16.17
C VAL A 3 -16.33 18.57 16.02
N THR A 4 -16.02 17.43 15.44
CA THR A 4 -14.64 17.02 15.10
C THR A 4 -14.36 17.33 13.64
N LEU A 5 -13.14 17.78 13.35
CA LEU A 5 -12.66 17.91 11.97
C LEU A 5 -12.35 16.52 11.41
N ASN A 6 -12.81 16.25 10.20
CA ASN A 6 -12.54 14.99 9.51
C ASN A 6 -11.27 15.10 8.68
N TRP A 7 -10.56 13.98 8.55
CA TRP A 7 -9.52 13.85 7.54
C TRP A 7 -10.12 13.96 6.15
N HIS A 8 -9.60 14.87 5.32
CA HIS A 8 -10.25 15.21 4.05
C HIS A 8 -9.93 14.20 2.94
N SER A 9 -8.65 13.89 2.73
CA SER A 9 -8.23 12.99 1.65
C SER A 9 -6.90 12.32 1.96
N HIS A 10 -6.75 11.08 1.50
CA HIS A 10 -5.45 10.44 1.37
C HIS A 10 -4.97 10.64 -0.08
N PRO A 11 -3.66 10.72 -0.34
CA PRO A 11 -3.16 10.64 -1.70
C PRO A 11 -3.65 9.34 -2.35
N ILE A 12 -3.94 9.38 -3.64
CA ILE A 12 -4.38 8.19 -4.38
C ILE A 12 -3.21 7.20 -4.42
N PHE A 13 -3.38 6.05 -3.77
CA PHE A 13 -2.42 4.95 -3.83
C PHE A 13 -2.67 4.12 -5.09
N CYS A 14 -1.70 4.12 -6.01
CA CYS A 14 -1.74 3.39 -7.28
C CYS A 14 -0.96 2.06 -7.26
N LEU A 15 -0.91 1.41 -6.10
CA LEU A 15 -0.18 0.16 -5.91
C LEU A 15 -0.81 -0.97 -6.73
N LYS A 16 0.03 -1.71 -7.45
CA LYS A 16 -0.35 -2.92 -8.17
C LYS A 16 0.58 -4.04 -7.75
N ILE A 17 -0.01 -5.11 -7.25
CA ILE A 17 0.72 -6.27 -6.76
C ILE A 17 0.74 -7.28 -7.92
N THR A 18 1.86 -7.35 -8.63
CA THR A 18 2.12 -8.36 -9.67
C THR A 18 2.99 -9.47 -9.06
N LYS A 19 2.71 -10.72 -9.42
CA LYS A 19 3.48 -11.89 -8.93
C LYS A 19 4.74 -12.18 -9.76
N THR A 20 4.95 -11.45 -10.86
CA THR A 20 6.07 -11.65 -11.77
C THR A 20 7.22 -10.74 -11.37
N SER A 21 8.36 -11.36 -11.06
CA SER A 21 9.60 -10.83 -10.47
C SER A 21 10.40 -9.85 -11.35
N SER A 22 9.77 -9.21 -12.31
CA SER A 22 10.44 -8.30 -13.23
C SER A 22 9.74 -6.96 -13.22
N ASP A 23 10.51 -5.88 -13.11
CA ASP A 23 10.17 -4.47 -13.39
C ASP A 23 9.66 -4.26 -14.83
N VAL A 24 8.70 -5.08 -15.25
CA VAL A 24 7.98 -4.90 -16.49
C VAL A 24 6.99 -3.80 -16.18
N PHE A 25 7.20 -2.66 -16.84
CA PHE A 25 6.18 -1.64 -17.05
C PHE A 25 4.82 -2.32 -17.19
N ASP A 26 4.02 -2.23 -16.12
CA ASP A 26 2.76 -2.95 -16.07
C ASP A 26 1.80 -2.40 -17.13
N VAL A 27 1.06 -3.29 -17.78
CA VAL A 27 0.20 -3.00 -18.93
C VAL A 27 -0.87 -1.94 -18.59
N GLY A 28 -1.23 -1.80 -17.31
CA GLY A 28 -2.17 -0.78 -16.87
C GLY A 28 -1.55 0.57 -16.46
N LEU A 29 -0.26 0.80 -16.68
CA LEU A 29 0.36 2.13 -16.55
C LEU A 29 0.30 2.84 -17.89
N GLU A 30 0.07 4.14 -17.87
CA GLU A 30 0.14 4.94 -19.09
C GLU A 30 1.58 4.99 -19.60
N HIS A 31 1.74 4.90 -20.92
CA HIS A 31 3.05 4.97 -21.55
C HIS A 31 3.64 6.37 -21.42
N VAL A 32 4.88 6.47 -20.94
CA VAL A 32 5.60 7.74 -20.87
C VAL A 32 6.11 8.10 -22.27
N SER A 33 5.40 8.99 -22.95
CA SER A 33 5.81 9.50 -24.26
C SER A 33 6.85 10.62 -24.10
N GLY A 34 8.13 10.27 -24.17
CA GLY A 34 9.20 11.25 -24.46
C GLY A 34 10.41 11.18 -23.54
N LEU A 35 11.48 10.55 -24.03
CA LEU A 35 12.83 10.96 -23.67
C LEU A 35 13.17 12.16 -24.56
N SER A 36 12.98 13.37 -24.03
CA SER A 36 13.42 14.58 -24.72
C SER A 36 14.93 14.66 -24.57
N ASP A 37 15.67 14.26 -25.59
CA ASP A 37 17.13 14.43 -25.69
C ASP A 37 17.48 15.91 -25.74
N LYS A 38 17.49 16.55 -24.57
CA LYS A 38 17.96 17.91 -24.41
C LYS A 38 19.22 17.87 -23.55
N ASN A 39 20.33 18.08 -24.25
CA ASN A 39 21.66 18.36 -23.69
C ASN A 39 22.43 17.14 -23.15
N PHE A 40 22.83 16.24 -24.04
CA PHE A 40 24.12 15.55 -23.83
C PHE A 40 25.22 16.58 -24.15
N GLY A 41 25.96 17.02 -23.13
CA GLY A 41 27.14 17.85 -23.34
C GLY A 41 28.12 17.15 -24.28
N ASN A 42 28.87 17.91 -25.08
CA ASN A 42 29.89 17.36 -25.98
C ASN A 42 30.81 16.43 -25.19
N THR A 43 31.08 15.23 -25.74
CA THR A 43 31.94 14.21 -25.12
C THR A 43 33.39 14.66 -24.91
N GLU A 44 33.77 15.82 -25.43
CA GLU A 44 35.09 16.42 -25.32
C GLU A 44 35.38 16.96 -23.90
N ASP A 45 34.35 17.23 -23.09
CA ASP A 45 34.45 17.66 -21.68
C ASP A 45 34.04 16.55 -20.68
N LEU A 46 34.13 15.27 -21.08
CA LEU A 46 33.69 14.16 -20.25
C LEU A 46 34.69 13.87 -19.11
N PHE A 47 34.27 14.11 -17.86
CA PHE A 47 35.07 13.81 -16.67
C PHE A 47 35.24 12.28 -16.50
N ASP A 48 36.48 11.81 -16.43
CA ASP A 48 36.80 10.40 -16.21
C ASP A 48 36.77 10.08 -14.71
N LEU A 49 35.87 9.19 -14.30
CA LEU A 49 35.72 8.76 -12.90
C LEU A 49 36.75 7.70 -12.49
N GLY A 50 37.63 7.26 -13.40
CA GLY A 50 38.67 6.27 -13.15
C GLY A 50 38.15 4.83 -13.17
N CYS A 51 39.00 3.88 -13.59
CA CYS A 51 38.60 2.50 -13.92
C CYS A 51 38.15 1.64 -12.72
N GLU A 52 38.39 2.08 -11.49
CA GLU A 52 38.06 1.32 -10.27
C GLU A 52 36.65 1.64 -9.73
N LEU A 53 35.99 2.69 -10.26
CA LEU A 53 34.68 3.09 -9.78
C LEU A 53 33.57 2.23 -10.39
N LYS A 54 32.91 1.44 -9.54
CA LYS A 54 31.73 0.66 -9.90
C LYS A 54 30.49 1.15 -9.14
N PRO A 55 29.28 0.90 -9.64
CA PRO A 55 28.06 1.12 -8.87
C PRO A 55 28.11 0.36 -7.54
N LEU A 56 27.60 0.99 -6.47
CA LEU A 56 27.73 0.53 -5.08
C LEU A 56 27.30 -0.94 -4.85
N MET A 57 26.29 -1.42 -5.59
CA MET A 57 25.74 -2.78 -5.44
C MET A 57 25.79 -3.56 -6.76
N SER A 58 26.83 -3.34 -7.57
CA SER A 58 26.99 -4.00 -8.87
C SER A 58 27.14 -5.53 -8.81
N GLU A 59 27.36 -6.09 -7.62
CA GLU A 59 27.50 -7.54 -7.39
C GLU A 59 26.20 -8.22 -6.95
N VAL A 60 25.14 -7.45 -6.65
CA VAL A 60 23.88 -7.97 -6.10
C VAL A 60 22.76 -7.79 -7.13
N ASP A 61 21.94 -8.83 -7.28
CA ASP A 61 20.77 -8.78 -8.17
C ASP A 61 19.71 -7.79 -7.65
N LEU A 62 19.01 -7.13 -8.57
CA LEU A 62 18.00 -6.14 -8.21
C LEU A 62 16.73 -6.77 -7.60
N PHE A 63 16.40 -8.00 -8.01
CA PHE A 63 15.23 -8.74 -7.53
C PHE A 63 15.61 -10.16 -7.11
N ASP A 64 15.11 -10.55 -5.94
CA ASP A 64 15.10 -11.93 -5.49
C ASP A 64 13.73 -12.55 -5.74
N ASP A 65 13.66 -13.88 -5.68
CA ASP A 65 12.41 -14.65 -5.78
C ASP A 65 11.36 -14.24 -4.72
N THR A 66 11.80 -13.67 -3.59
CA THR A 66 10.91 -13.27 -2.47
C THR A 66 10.56 -11.79 -2.46
N THR A 67 11.14 -10.98 -3.34
CA THR A 67 10.95 -9.52 -3.34
C THR A 67 9.48 -9.14 -3.59
N GLY A 68 8.80 -9.84 -4.48
CA GLY A 68 7.37 -9.63 -4.75
C GLY A 68 6.49 -9.87 -3.51
N ASP A 69 6.72 -10.99 -2.83
CA ASP A 69 5.98 -11.35 -1.60
C ASP A 69 6.26 -10.34 -0.47
N ALA A 70 7.50 -9.85 -0.36
CA ALA A 70 7.86 -8.83 0.61
C ALA A 70 7.11 -7.51 0.39
N PHE A 71 6.96 -7.08 -0.87
CA PHE A 71 6.15 -5.90 -1.21
C PHE A 71 4.65 -6.11 -0.92
N GLU A 72 4.11 -7.29 -1.20
CA GLU A 72 2.72 -7.63 -0.84
C GLU A 72 2.51 -7.59 0.67
N MET A 73 3.43 -8.15 1.45
CA MET A 73 3.39 -8.11 2.91
C MET A 73 3.51 -6.68 3.45
N TYR A 74 4.36 -5.85 2.85
CA TYR A 74 4.53 -4.45 3.25
C TYR A 74 3.22 -3.64 3.15
N HIS A 75 2.42 -3.91 2.11
CA HIS A 75 1.13 -3.25 1.88
C HIS A 75 -0.08 -3.94 2.51
N SER A 76 0.14 -5.03 3.23
CA SER A 76 -0.93 -5.80 3.88
C SER A 76 -1.60 -5.02 5.03
N PRO A 77 -2.86 -5.35 5.39
CA PRO A 77 -3.50 -4.75 6.54
C PRO A 77 -2.82 -5.18 7.85
N TYR A 78 -2.95 -4.37 8.89
CA TYR A 78 -2.65 -4.80 10.26
C TYR A 78 -3.49 -6.07 10.59
N PRO A 79 -2.89 -7.16 11.10
CA PRO A 79 -1.57 -7.26 11.73
C PRO A 79 -0.40 -7.73 10.82
N PHE A 80 -0.65 -8.03 9.56
CA PHE A 80 0.29 -8.75 8.69
C PHE A 80 1.45 -7.91 8.16
N ASN A 81 1.33 -6.58 8.20
CA ASN A 81 2.40 -5.65 7.79
C ASN A 81 3.57 -5.52 8.78
N ARG A 82 3.62 -6.34 9.83
CA ARG A 82 4.66 -6.26 10.88
C ARG A 82 5.40 -7.58 11.00
N ARG A 83 6.73 -7.51 11.11
CA ARG A 83 7.58 -8.68 11.35
C ARG A 83 7.41 -9.27 12.76
N GLN A 84 7.15 -8.42 13.75
CA GLN A 84 7.05 -8.79 15.16
C GLN A 84 5.94 -8.00 15.86
N GLY A 85 5.34 -8.59 16.90
CA GLY A 85 4.29 -7.97 17.69
C GLY A 85 4.05 -8.69 19.01
N HIS A 86 3.25 -8.08 19.88
CA HIS A 86 2.84 -8.69 21.14
C HIS A 86 1.67 -9.65 20.94
N MET A 87 1.64 -10.72 21.74
CA MET A 87 0.47 -11.60 21.82
C MET A 87 -0.72 -10.79 22.34
N LYS A 88 -1.84 -10.88 21.64
CA LYS A 88 -3.13 -10.32 22.06
C LYS A 88 -4.02 -11.43 22.60
N ARG A 89 -4.92 -11.07 23.51
CA ARG A 89 -5.94 -12.01 24.00
C ARG A 89 -6.90 -12.34 22.86
N ALA A 90 -7.44 -13.55 22.86
CA ALA A 90 -8.36 -14.00 21.81
C ALA A 90 -9.61 -13.10 21.71
N GLU A 91 -10.10 -12.59 22.84
CA GLU A 91 -11.26 -11.69 22.89
C GLU A 91 -11.00 -10.27 22.35
N ASP A 92 -9.74 -9.83 22.31
CA ASP A 92 -9.37 -8.49 21.84
C ASP A 92 -9.30 -8.39 20.31
N ILE A 93 -9.33 -9.54 19.62
CA ILE A 93 -9.18 -9.63 18.17
C ILE A 93 -10.57 -9.70 17.53
N SER A 94 -10.93 -8.66 16.78
CA SER A 94 -12.21 -8.60 16.07
C SER A 94 -12.05 -9.01 14.60
N LEU A 95 -12.35 -10.27 14.31
CA LEU A 95 -12.21 -10.83 12.95
C LEU A 95 -13.19 -10.19 11.95
N VAL A 96 -14.41 -9.88 12.39
CA VAL A 96 -15.49 -9.38 11.52
C VAL A 96 -15.54 -7.84 11.47
N LYS A 97 -14.67 -7.14 12.22
CA LYS A 97 -14.74 -5.68 12.35
C LYS A 97 -14.60 -4.95 11.01
N ARG A 98 -13.70 -5.42 10.16
CA ARG A 98 -13.50 -4.83 8.84
C ARG A 98 -14.76 -4.94 7.96
N ALA A 99 -15.42 -6.08 7.99
CA ALA A 99 -16.60 -6.35 7.15
C ALA A 99 -17.76 -5.39 7.44
N TYR A 100 -18.00 -5.03 8.71
CA TYR A 100 -19.06 -4.08 9.05
C TYR A 100 -18.62 -2.60 9.02
N ASN A 101 -17.33 -2.31 8.87
CA ASN A 101 -16.85 -0.94 8.67
C ASN A 101 -16.91 -0.52 7.19
N GLU A 102 -16.83 -1.49 6.28
CA GLU A 102 -17.02 -1.29 4.86
C GLU A 102 -18.52 -1.18 4.52
N ARG A 103 -18.86 -0.44 3.46
CA ARG A 103 -20.26 -0.26 3.06
C ARG A 103 -20.86 -1.60 2.61
N PRO A 104 -22.08 -1.97 3.06
CA PRO A 104 -22.70 -3.22 2.62
C PRO A 104 -23.04 -3.17 1.12
N GLY A 105 -23.03 -4.33 0.48
CA GLY A 105 -23.39 -4.49 -0.93
C GLY A 105 -24.82 -3.99 -1.23
N SER A 106 -25.03 -3.49 -2.46
CA SER A 106 -26.31 -2.89 -2.86
C SER A 106 -27.48 -3.90 -2.80
N GLY A 107 -27.24 -5.16 -3.20
CA GLY A 107 -28.23 -6.23 -3.26
C GLY A 107 -28.58 -6.92 -1.93
N GLU A 108 -27.95 -6.51 -0.82
CA GLU A 108 -28.18 -7.16 0.48
C GLU A 108 -29.60 -6.90 1.01
N PRO A 109 -30.23 -7.90 1.67
CA PRO A 109 -31.58 -7.75 2.21
C PRO A 109 -31.60 -6.75 3.37
N THR A 110 -32.77 -6.12 3.59
CA THR A 110 -32.95 -5.07 4.61
C THR A 110 -32.50 -5.49 6.00
N LYS A 111 -32.68 -6.78 6.37
CA LYS A 111 -32.22 -7.32 7.65
C LYS A 111 -30.71 -7.19 7.85
N VAL A 112 -29.91 -7.41 6.80
CA VAL A 112 -28.44 -7.33 6.84
C VAL A 112 -28.02 -5.87 6.95
N LYS A 113 -28.65 -4.98 6.17
CA LYS A 113 -28.39 -3.53 6.21
C LYS A 113 -28.67 -2.94 7.60
N VAL A 114 -29.79 -3.31 8.22
CA VAL A 114 -30.14 -2.86 9.57
C VAL A 114 -29.16 -3.44 10.61
N SER A 115 -28.73 -4.69 10.46
CA SER A 115 -27.72 -5.30 11.34
C SER A 115 -26.38 -4.56 11.26
N HIS A 116 -25.91 -4.28 10.05
CA HIS A 116 -24.68 -3.55 9.76
C HIS A 116 -24.68 -2.16 10.41
N GLN A 117 -25.78 -1.41 10.25
CA GLN A 117 -25.96 -0.10 10.90
C GLN A 117 -25.90 -0.19 12.44
N LYS A 118 -26.47 -1.24 13.05
CA LYS A 118 -26.42 -1.44 14.50
C LYS A 118 -25.01 -1.71 15.00
N LEU A 119 -24.22 -2.50 14.26
CA LEU A 119 -22.82 -2.77 14.59
C LEU A 119 -21.98 -1.50 14.51
N LEU A 120 -22.13 -0.72 13.43
CA LEU A 120 -21.42 0.55 13.27
C LEU A 120 -21.79 1.55 14.38
N LYS A 121 -23.07 1.62 14.77
CA LYS A 121 -23.53 2.46 15.88
C LYS A 121 -22.83 2.09 17.19
N LYS A 122 -22.68 0.80 17.48
CA LYS A 122 -21.95 0.34 18.68
C LYS A 122 -20.46 0.66 18.59
N ASP A 123 -19.83 0.49 17.43
CA ASP A 123 -18.40 0.80 17.25
C ASP A 123 -18.11 2.29 17.49
N VAL A 124 -18.93 3.17 16.91
CA VAL A 124 -18.82 4.63 17.11
C VAL A 124 -19.12 5.00 18.57
N PHE A 125 -20.15 4.41 19.18
CA PHE A 125 -20.46 4.66 20.58
C PHE A 125 -19.32 4.28 21.53
N ASN A 126 -18.67 3.13 21.27
CA ASN A 126 -17.51 2.71 22.04
C ASN A 126 -16.30 3.63 21.81
N ALA A 127 -16.12 4.16 20.60
CA ALA A 127 -15.05 5.11 20.30
C ALA A 127 -15.27 6.48 20.95
N LEU A 128 -16.52 6.94 21.08
CA LEU A 128 -16.89 8.21 21.73
C LEU A 128 -16.85 8.15 23.25
N LYS A 129 -17.09 6.97 23.84
CA LYS A 129 -17.06 6.74 25.29
C LYS A 129 -15.71 6.33 25.84
N ARG A 130 -14.73 6.15 24.95
CA ARG A 130 -13.36 5.91 25.33
C ARG A 130 -12.74 7.17 25.90
#